data_AF-A0A9E4L9T4-F1
#
_entry.id   AF-A0A9E4L9T4-F1
#
_cell.length_a   1.000
_cell.length_b   1.000
_cell.length_c   1.000
_cell.angle_alpha   90.00
_cell.angle_beta   90.00
_cell.angle_gamma   90.00
#
_symmetry.space_group_name_H-M   'P 1'
#
loop_
_entity.id
_entity.type
_entity.pdbx_description
1 polymer ?
#
loop_
_entity_poly.entity_id
_entity_poly.type
_entity_poly.pdbx_seq_one_letter_code
_entity_poly.pdbx_strand_id
1 'polypeptide(L)'
;MTPKLDSLLGNNPGVSCGGVGDLARPIDPDAERPRPLAMRPDPGERVDWYRTPLPRETLASLNRRSDIKGLVQTLGILGLFLLSGGAAWYSSLHFPWPVTLLLVFVHGSFYGFNVNGVHELSHRSVFRTKLLNDFFVQVFGFLGMHSVV
;
A
#
# COMPACT_ATOMS: atom_id res chain seq x y z
N MET A 1 -2.53 44.82 -15.67
CA MET A 1 -2.74 44.35 -17.05
C MET A 1 -1.81 43.16 -17.27
N THR A 2 -2.21 41.97 -16.81
CA THR A 2 -1.44 40.73 -16.95
C THR A 2 -1.95 39.99 -18.20
N PRO A 3 -1.08 39.56 -19.13
CA PRO A 3 -1.54 38.82 -20.30
C PRO A 3 -2.01 37.41 -19.92
N LYS A 4 -3.09 36.99 -20.58
CA LYS A 4 -3.83 35.72 -20.40
C LYS A 4 -2.94 34.47 -20.52
N LEU A 5 -3.21 33.52 -19.63
CA LEU A 5 -2.65 32.16 -19.52
C LEU A 5 -3.26 31.16 -20.54
N ASP A 6 -3.97 31.65 -21.55
CA ASP A 6 -4.72 30.81 -22.49
C ASP A 6 -3.90 30.35 -23.71
N SER A 7 -2.62 30.77 -23.83
CA SER A 7 -1.76 30.44 -24.98
C SER A 7 -0.85 29.20 -24.80
N LEU A 8 -0.83 28.58 -23.61
CA LEU A 8 0.02 27.40 -23.33
C LEU A 8 -0.69 26.05 -23.51
N LEU A 9 -1.97 26.06 -23.85
CA LEU A 9 -2.73 24.86 -24.23
C LEU A 9 -2.91 24.80 -25.75
N GLY A 10 -1.82 25.06 -26.47
CA GLY A 10 -1.72 24.75 -27.89
C GLY A 10 -1.87 23.25 -28.10
N ASN A 11 -2.98 22.89 -28.75
CA ASN A 11 -3.29 21.60 -29.35
C ASN A 11 -2.01 20.95 -29.94
N ASN A 12 -1.45 19.94 -29.29
CA ASN A 12 -0.22 19.27 -29.72
C ASN A 12 -0.59 17.97 -30.46
N PRO A 13 -0.56 17.92 -31.80
CA PRO A 13 -0.96 16.74 -32.57
C PRO A 13 0.10 15.61 -32.57
N GLY A 14 0.98 15.54 -31.56
CA GLY A 14 2.16 14.66 -31.58
C GLY A 14 2.14 13.43 -30.65
N VAL A 15 1.13 13.22 -29.79
CA VAL A 15 1.13 12.07 -28.87
C VAL A 15 0.41 10.88 -29.50
N SER A 16 1.03 10.32 -30.55
CA SER A 16 0.69 8.98 -31.03
C SER A 16 1.33 7.96 -30.08
N CYS A 17 0.53 7.37 -29.19
CA CYS A 17 0.95 6.19 -28.44
C CYS A 17 1.36 5.11 -29.45
N GLY A 18 2.67 4.80 -29.51
CA GLY A 18 3.24 3.84 -30.45
C GLY A 18 2.48 2.52 -30.45
N GLY A 19 2.03 2.12 -31.65
CA GLY A 19 1.35 0.86 -31.87
C GLY A 19 2.27 -0.35 -31.69
N VAL A 20 1.65 -1.50 -31.41
CA VAL A 20 2.21 -2.83 -31.08
C VAL A 20 3.04 -3.48 -32.21
N GLY A 21 3.52 -2.71 -33.19
CA GLY A 21 4.15 -3.22 -34.42
C GLY A 21 5.65 -3.53 -34.36
N ASP A 22 6.36 -3.16 -33.29
CA ASP A 22 7.84 -3.14 -33.28
C ASP A 22 8.53 -4.40 -32.71
N LEU A 23 7.77 -5.46 -32.40
CA LEU A 23 8.29 -6.63 -31.67
C LEU A 23 9.01 -7.70 -32.53
N ALA A 24 9.30 -7.41 -33.79
CA ALA A 24 9.83 -8.40 -34.75
C ALA A 24 11.28 -8.16 -35.19
N ARG A 25 12.15 -7.59 -34.36
CA ARG A 25 13.60 -7.54 -34.67
C ARG A 25 14.32 -8.83 -34.25
N PRO A 26 15.08 -9.49 -35.14
CA PRO A 26 15.89 -10.66 -34.80
C PRO A 26 16.92 -10.31 -33.73
N ILE A 27 17.11 -11.21 -32.75
CA ILE A 27 18.09 -11.07 -31.68
C ILE A 27 19.48 -11.33 -32.28
N ASP A 28 20.31 -10.29 -32.38
CA ASP A 28 21.70 -10.40 -32.82
C ASP A 28 22.55 -11.05 -31.70
N PRO A 29 23.15 -12.24 -31.93
CA PRO A 29 23.91 -12.96 -30.92
C PRO A 29 25.24 -12.30 -30.55
N ASP A 30 25.74 -11.37 -31.37
CA ASP A 30 27.02 -10.67 -31.17
C ASP A 30 26.85 -9.20 -30.75
N ALA A 31 25.61 -8.74 -30.56
CA ALA A 31 25.35 -7.42 -30.00
C ALA A 31 25.93 -7.34 -28.58
N GLU A 32 26.93 -6.47 -28.38
CA GLU A 32 27.48 -6.16 -27.06
C GLU A 32 26.32 -5.94 -26.08
N ARG A 33 26.20 -6.79 -25.05
CA ARG A 33 25.24 -6.53 -23.99
C ARG A 33 25.57 -5.17 -23.38
N PRO A 34 24.67 -4.16 -23.44
CA PRO A 34 24.98 -2.85 -22.87
C PRO A 34 25.36 -3.01 -21.40
N ARG A 35 26.55 -2.49 -21.04
CA ARG A 35 27.10 -2.50 -19.68
C ARG A 35 26.28 -1.59 -18.73
N PRO A 36 26.29 -1.86 -17.41
CA PRO A 36 25.12 -1.71 -16.54
C PRO A 36 25.01 -0.35 -15.83
N LEU A 37 23.75 0.05 -15.57
CA LEU A 37 23.24 0.90 -14.48
C LEU A 37 24.10 2.09 -14.01
N ALA A 38 24.51 2.94 -14.93
CA ALA A 38 24.71 4.37 -14.65
C ALA A 38 23.59 5.18 -15.33
N MET A 39 22.33 4.80 -15.12
CA MET A 39 21.18 5.44 -15.76
C MET A 39 20.71 6.64 -14.95
N ARG A 40 21.50 7.72 -14.97
CA ARG A 40 20.88 9.04 -14.81
C ARG A 40 20.25 9.33 -16.17
N PRO A 41 18.91 9.44 -16.28
CA PRO A 41 18.29 9.79 -17.55
C PRO A 41 18.90 11.09 -18.05
N ASP A 42 19.10 11.21 -19.36
CA ASP A 42 19.49 12.49 -19.94
C ASP A 42 18.49 13.57 -19.48
N PRO A 43 18.92 14.81 -19.18
CA PRO A 43 18.02 15.86 -18.74
C PRO A 43 16.93 16.12 -19.80
N GLY A 44 15.77 15.48 -19.65
CA GLY A 44 14.67 15.51 -20.62
C GLY A 44 14.10 14.14 -20.99
N GLU A 45 14.85 13.05 -20.81
CA GLU A 45 14.38 11.70 -21.05
C GLU A 45 13.57 11.20 -19.86
N ARG A 46 12.26 11.00 -20.08
CA ARG A 46 11.41 10.38 -19.07
C ARG A 46 11.64 8.87 -19.13
N VAL A 47 11.99 8.29 -17.98
CA VAL A 47 12.04 6.84 -17.82
C VAL A 47 10.69 6.26 -18.24
N ASP A 48 10.70 5.41 -19.26
CA ASP A 48 9.52 4.68 -19.69
C ASP A 48 9.27 3.50 -18.74
N TRP A 49 8.56 3.79 -17.65
CA TRP A 49 8.16 2.78 -16.68
C TRP A 49 7.18 1.81 -17.32
N TYR A 50 7.48 0.52 -17.25
CA TYR A 50 6.54 -0.53 -17.63
C TYR A 50 5.18 -0.30 -16.96
N ARG A 51 4.14 -0.17 -17.78
CA ARG A 51 2.75 -0.09 -17.32
C ARG A 51 2.06 -1.40 -17.67
N THR A 52 1.55 -2.08 -16.66
CA THR A 52 0.71 -3.27 -16.88
C THR A 52 -0.45 -2.90 -17.80
N PRO A 53 -0.74 -3.69 -18.86
CA PRO A 53 -1.81 -3.42 -19.81
C PRO A 53 -3.19 -3.71 -19.19
N LEU A 54 -3.56 -2.96 -18.15
CA LEU A 54 -4.86 -3.02 -17.50
C LEU A 54 -5.71 -1.81 -17.91
N PRO A 55 -7.00 -2.00 -18.27
CA PRO A 55 -7.93 -0.90 -18.44
C PRO A 55 -8.02 -0.03 -17.18
N ARG A 56 -8.12 1.28 -17.36
CA ARG A 56 -8.21 2.25 -16.24
C ARG A 56 -9.42 1.98 -15.35
N GLU A 57 -10.53 1.55 -15.95
CA GLU A 57 -11.77 1.19 -15.26
C GLU A 57 -11.57 -0.01 -14.32
N THR A 58 -10.83 -1.02 -14.76
CA THR A 58 -10.48 -2.19 -13.94
C THR A 58 -9.64 -1.76 -12.73
N LEU A 59 -8.61 -0.94 -12.95
CA LEU A 59 -7.79 -0.41 -11.85
C LEU A 59 -8.61 0.41 -10.85
N ALA A 60 -9.55 1.23 -11.34
CA ALA A 60 -10.44 2.00 -10.48
C ALA A 60 -11.39 1.10 -9.66
N SER A 61 -11.90 0.02 -10.28
CA SER A 61 -12.77 -0.95 -9.60
C SER A 61 -12.06 -1.71 -8.49
N LEU A 62 -10.80 -2.11 -8.72
CA LEU A 62 -9.97 -2.83 -7.76
C LEU A 62 -9.53 -1.94 -6.58
N ASN A 63 -9.26 -0.66 -6.84
CA ASN A 63 -8.91 0.32 -5.81
C ASN A 63 -10.14 0.92 -5.08
N ARG A 64 -11.35 0.40 -5.33
CA ARG A 64 -12.56 0.95 -4.71
C ARG A 64 -12.61 0.62 -3.22
N ARG A 65 -12.56 1.66 -2.40
CA ARG A 65 -12.69 1.59 -0.93
C ARG A 65 -14.07 1.08 -0.50
N SER A 66 -14.09 0.23 0.53
CA SER A 66 -15.28 -0.43 1.08
C SER A 66 -15.22 -0.46 2.61
N ASP A 67 -16.21 0.14 3.26
CA ASP A 67 -16.27 0.20 4.72
C ASP A 67 -16.46 -1.18 5.35
N ILE A 68 -17.22 -2.07 4.70
CA ILE A 68 -17.44 -3.44 5.20
C ILE A 68 -16.14 -4.24 5.19
N LYS A 69 -15.40 -4.19 4.07
CA LYS A 69 -14.10 -4.88 3.99
C LYS A 69 -13.11 -4.32 5.00
N GLY A 70 -13.07 -2.99 5.13
CA GLY A 70 -12.29 -2.31 6.17
C GLY A 70 -12.68 -2.81 7.56
N LEU A 71 -13.97 -2.85 7.90
CA LEU A 71 -14.45 -3.26 9.21
C LEU A 71 -14.09 -4.71 9.53
N VAL A 72 -14.28 -5.63 8.57
CA VAL A 72 -13.93 -7.04 8.76
C VAL A 72 -12.43 -7.19 9.03
N GLN A 73 -11.58 -6.47 8.28
CA GLN A 73 -10.14 -6.52 8.48
C GLN A 73 -9.71 -5.88 9.81
N THR A 74 -10.19 -4.67 10.09
CA THR A 74 -9.84 -3.88 11.26
C THR A 74 -10.37 -4.49 12.56
N LEU A 75 -11.62 -4.95 12.58
CA LEU A 75 -12.17 -5.65 13.74
C LEU A 75 -11.63 -7.07 13.86
N GLY A 76 -11.29 -7.73 12.75
CA GLY A 76 -10.65 -9.04 12.75
C GLY A 76 -9.29 -9.00 13.46
N ILE A 77 -8.43 -8.03 13.11
CA ILE A 77 -7.13 -7.89 13.79
C ILE A 77 -7.29 -7.42 15.25
N LEU A 78 -8.23 -6.51 15.53
CA LEU A 78 -8.53 -6.08 16.89
C LEU A 78 -9.04 -7.24 17.76
N GLY A 79 -9.91 -8.08 17.19
CA GLY A 79 -10.41 -9.29 17.84
C GLY A 79 -9.29 -10.28 18.13
N LEU A 80 -8.42 -10.57 17.16
CA LEU A 80 -7.25 -11.43 17.38
C LEU A 80 -6.34 -10.88 18.49
N PHE A 81 -6.16 -9.57 18.53
CA PHE A 81 -5.37 -8.91 19.56
C PHE A 81 -5.94 -9.11 20.97
N LEU A 82 -7.24 -8.85 21.13
CA LEU A 82 -7.95 -9.02 22.41
C LEU A 82 -8.03 -10.49 22.83
N LEU A 83 -8.30 -11.40 21.89
CA LEU A 83 -8.40 -12.83 22.17
C LEU A 83 -7.04 -13.42 22.55
N SER A 84 -5.98 -13.11 21.81
CA SER A 84 -4.63 -13.61 22.12
C SER A 84 -4.09 -13.02 23.43
N GLY A 85 -4.29 -11.72 23.67
CA GLY A 85 -3.89 -11.07 24.92
C GLY A 85 -4.69 -11.59 26.12
N GLY A 86 -6.00 -11.75 25.96
CA GLY A 86 -6.87 -12.36 26.97
C GLY A 86 -6.52 -13.81 27.26
N ALA A 87 -6.18 -14.60 26.24
CA ALA A 87 -5.72 -15.97 26.41
C ALA A 87 -4.39 -16.05 27.16
N ALA A 88 -3.42 -15.19 26.81
CA ALA A 88 -2.14 -15.10 27.52
C ALA A 88 -2.34 -14.68 29.00
N TRP A 89 -3.22 -13.71 29.26
CA TRP A 89 -3.58 -13.28 30.61
C TRP A 89 -4.21 -14.43 31.41
N TYR A 90 -5.24 -15.08 30.85
CA TYR A 90 -5.90 -16.23 31.48
C TYR A 90 -4.91 -17.36 31.76
N SER A 91 -4.01 -17.63 30.80
CA SER A 91 -2.98 -18.64 30.96
C SER A 91 -2.01 -18.37 32.09
N SER A 92 -1.70 -17.09 32.36
CA SER A 92 -0.81 -16.73 33.47
C SER A 92 -1.37 -17.12 34.85
N LEU A 93 -2.70 -17.24 34.96
CA LEU A 93 -3.40 -17.57 36.21
C LEU A 93 -3.76 -19.06 36.33
N HIS A 94 -3.94 -19.76 35.20
CA HIS A 94 -4.56 -21.10 35.19
C HIS A 94 -3.72 -22.21 34.55
N PHE A 95 -2.66 -21.88 33.81
CA PHE A 95 -1.88 -22.85 33.04
C PHE A 95 -0.38 -22.77 33.38
N PRO A 96 0.39 -23.85 33.09
CA PRO A 96 1.82 -23.85 33.34
C PRO A 96 2.57 -22.87 32.42
N TRP A 97 3.70 -22.37 32.91
CA TRP A 97 4.52 -21.35 32.23
C TRP A 97 4.81 -21.60 30.74
N PRO A 98 5.10 -22.83 30.26
CA PRO A 98 5.35 -23.04 28.83
C PRO A 98 4.16 -22.65 27.94
N VAL A 99 2.93 -22.90 28.38
CA VAL A 99 1.70 -22.54 27.63
C VAL A 99 1.55 -21.02 27.61
N THR A 100 1.78 -20.36 28.74
CA THR A 100 1.72 -18.90 28.84
C THR A 100 2.75 -18.25 27.93
N LEU A 101 3.99 -18.74 27.90
CA LEU A 101 5.04 -18.22 27.02
C LEU A 101 4.68 -18.37 25.54
N LEU A 102 4.10 -19.51 25.14
CA LEU A 102 3.62 -19.72 23.78
C LEU A 102 2.52 -18.71 23.41
N LEU A 103 1.55 -18.48 24.30
CA LEU A 103 0.46 -17.54 24.05
C LEU A 103 0.94 -16.09 24.00
N VAL A 104 1.91 -15.72 24.85
CA VAL A 104 2.58 -14.41 24.80
C VAL A 104 3.32 -14.24 23.47
N PHE A 105 4.02 -15.26 22.98
CA PHE A 105 4.70 -15.23 21.69
C PHE A 105 3.71 -15.05 20.52
N VAL A 106 2.58 -15.78 20.55
CA VAL A 106 1.51 -15.63 19.55
C VAL A 106 0.91 -14.22 19.60
N HIS A 107 0.64 -13.69 20.80
CA HIS A 107 0.16 -12.32 20.97
C HIS A 107 1.15 -11.29 20.43
N GLY A 108 2.44 -11.44 20.75
CA GLY A 108 3.52 -10.59 20.23
C GLY A 108 3.64 -10.64 18.71
N SER A 109 3.37 -11.79 18.10
CA SER A 109 3.33 -11.92 16.64
C SER A 109 2.22 -11.04 16.04
N PHE A 110 1.01 -11.06 16.60
CA PHE A 110 -0.07 -10.18 16.16
C PHE A 110 0.20 -8.70 16.45
N TYR A 111 0.85 -8.39 17.57
CA TYR A 111 1.28 -7.04 17.91
C TYR A 111 2.21 -6.46 16.83
N GLY A 112 3.17 -7.24 16.33
CA GLY A 112 4.10 -6.80 15.29
C GLY A 112 3.42 -6.40 13.97
N PHE A 113 2.31 -7.05 13.60
CA PHE A 113 1.58 -6.71 12.38
C PHE A 113 0.65 -5.50 12.53
N ASN A 114 0.42 -5.02 13.75
CA ASN A 114 -0.48 -3.91 14.03
C ASN A 114 -0.02 -2.61 13.33
N VAL A 115 1.30 -2.35 13.31
CA VAL A 115 1.89 -1.16 12.69
C VAL A 115 1.54 -1.01 11.21
N ASN A 116 1.45 -2.11 10.47
CA ASN A 116 1.10 -2.10 9.05
C ASN A 116 -0.35 -1.64 8.83
N GLY A 117 -1.27 -2.10 9.69
CA GLY A 117 -2.67 -1.68 9.64
C GLY A 117 -2.83 -0.20 9.99
N VAL A 118 -2.09 0.28 10.99
CA VAL A 118 -2.10 1.70 11.39
C VAL A 118 -1.53 2.60 10.31
N HIS A 119 -0.44 2.18 9.65
CA HIS A 119 0.17 2.92 8.55
C HIS A 119 -0.82 3.14 7.40
N GLU A 120 -1.62 2.12 7.06
CA GLU A 120 -2.62 2.25 6.00
C GLU A 120 -3.85 3.06 6.45
N LEU A 121 -4.27 2.92 7.71
CA LEU A 121 -5.36 3.70 8.29
C LEU A 121 -5.03 5.20 8.35
N SER A 122 -3.78 5.57 8.63
CA SER A 122 -3.34 6.98 8.67
C SER A 122 -3.33 7.62 7.27
N HIS A 123 -3.11 6.83 6.21
CA HIS A 123 -3.28 7.28 4.81
C HIS A 123 -4.74 7.42 4.38
N ARG A 124 -5.71 7.03 5.22
CA ARG A 124 -7.17 7.11 4.96
C ARG A 124 -7.63 6.36 3.70
N SER A 125 -6.93 5.29 3.37
CA SER A 125 -7.21 4.43 2.21
C SER A 125 -8.08 3.21 2.56
N VAL A 126 -8.14 2.80 3.83
CA VAL A 126 -8.88 1.58 4.26
C VAL A 126 -10.39 1.78 4.15
N PHE A 127 -10.93 2.79 4.83
CA PHE A 127 -12.37 3.08 4.82
C PHE A 127 -12.71 4.13 3.76
N ARG A 128 -13.89 3.99 3.16
CA ARG A 128 -14.53 5.06 2.38
C ARG A 128 -14.89 6.22 3.31
N THR A 129 -15.35 5.92 4.53
CA THR A 129 -15.74 6.91 5.52
C THR A 129 -14.53 7.44 6.29
N LYS A 130 -14.23 8.73 6.16
CA LYS A 130 -13.03 9.36 6.77
C LYS A 130 -13.02 9.26 8.30
N LEU A 131 -14.15 9.55 8.95
CA LEU A 131 -14.30 9.46 10.41
C LEU A 131 -13.95 8.07 10.95
N LEU A 132 -14.24 7.02 10.19
CA LEU A 132 -13.96 5.65 10.60
C LEU A 132 -12.46 5.36 10.59
N ASN A 133 -11.72 5.89 9.59
CA ASN A 133 -10.26 5.84 9.59
C ASN A 133 -9.71 6.58 10.83
N ASP A 134 -10.12 7.84 11.04
CA ASP A 134 -9.57 8.66 12.12
C ASP A 134 -9.86 8.03 13.52
N PHE A 135 -11.06 7.47 13.72
CA PHE A 135 -11.41 6.74 14.94
C PHE A 135 -10.49 5.54 15.18
N PHE A 136 -10.32 4.67 14.19
CA PHE A 136 -9.50 3.47 14.36
C PHE A 136 -8.01 3.81 14.50
N VAL A 137 -7.51 4.85 13.82
CA VAL A 137 -6.13 5.34 14.05
C VAL A 137 -5.93 5.69 15.52
N GLN A 138 -6.88 6.38 16.17
CA GLN A 138 -6.77 6.71 17.60
C GLN A 138 -6.80 5.46 18.48
N VAL A 139 -7.69 4.51 18.21
CA VAL A 139 -7.80 3.24 18.96
C VAL A 139 -6.49 2.45 18.88
N PHE A 140 -5.93 2.27 17.68
CA PHE A 140 -4.68 1.54 17.51
C PHE A 140 -3.46 2.33 17.97
N GLY A 141 -3.47 3.66 17.83
CA GLY A 141 -2.44 4.52 18.39
C GLY A 141 -2.34 4.38 19.91
N PHE A 142 -3.49 4.37 20.59
CA PHE A 142 -3.57 4.10 22.03
C PHE A 142 -3.05 2.70 22.39
N LEU A 143 -3.52 1.65 21.70
CA LEU A 143 -3.09 0.27 21.94
C LEU A 143 -1.60 0.04 21.67
N GLY A 144 -1.05 0.70 20.64
CA GLY A 144 0.35 0.61 20.26
C GLY A 144 1.27 1.57 21.02
N MET A 145 0.73 2.37 21.94
CA MET A 145 1.47 3.42 22.66
C MET A 145 2.19 4.40 21.71
N HIS A 146 1.58 4.69 20.56
CA HIS A 146 2.08 5.64 19.58
C HIS A 146 1.34 6.98 19.72
N SER A 147 2.09 8.06 19.86
CA SER A 147 1.51 9.41 19.79
C SER A 147 1.09 9.70 18.35
N VAL A 148 -0.22 9.74 18.11
CA VAL A 148 -0.80 10.17 16.84
C VAL A 148 -0.95 11.69 16.90
N VAL A 149 0.04 12.42 16.39
CA VAL A 149 0.02 13.88 16.15
C VAL A 149 0.28 14.14 14.69
#